data_AF-A0A3E1NXD9-F1
#
_entry.id   AF-A0A3E1NXD9-F1
#
_cell.length_a   1.000
_cell.length_b   1.000
_cell.length_c   1.000
_cell.angle_alpha   90.00
_cell.angle_beta   90.00
_cell.angle_gamma   90.00
#
_symmetry.space_group_name_H-M   'P 1'
#
loop_
_entity.id
_entity.type
_entity.pdbx_description
1 polymer ?
#
loop_
_entity_poly.entity_id
_entity_poly.type
_entity_poly.pdbx_seq_one_letter_code
_entity_poly.pdbx_strand_id
1 'polypeptide(L)'
;MGIKKLLDRIVNFYIDRGIYDMSALNSGLTLEEIHDKITSLGINFPQDLYELYNWRNGFNVYEPGFDLWPSVSFLPLEKAIKDYTSVTKNMYDNLFTVFLENDSDRYMVNLASGDDYGKIFYDCPPITLTEYPVSIFDSLEKALVTQLECLEKGIYIFDDGRFVATDEIVDVIKNHNPNSDFYKYE
;
A
#
# COMPACT_ATOMS: atom_id res chain seq x y z
N MET A 1 -3.81 -15.33 -6.28
CA MET A 1 -3.43 -16.01 -5.00
C MET A 1 -3.96 -15.11 -3.91
N GLY A 2 -4.80 -15.57 -2.97
CA GLY A 2 -5.50 -14.62 -2.07
C GLY A 2 -4.56 -13.65 -1.33
N ILE A 3 -4.99 -12.41 -1.12
CA ILE A 3 -4.17 -11.31 -0.56
C ILE A 3 -3.54 -11.70 0.77
N LYS A 4 -4.30 -12.35 1.66
CA LYS A 4 -3.77 -12.85 2.93
C LYS A 4 -2.54 -13.74 2.77
N LYS A 5 -2.54 -14.65 1.79
CA LYS A 5 -1.40 -15.55 1.53
C LYS A 5 -0.20 -14.79 0.97
N LEU A 6 -0.41 -13.75 0.17
CA LEU A 6 0.66 -12.87 -0.30
C LEU A 6 1.29 -12.11 0.87
N LEU A 7 0.46 -11.50 1.71
CA LEU A 7 0.88 -10.77 2.91
C LEU A 7 1.67 -11.66 3.86
N ASP A 8 1.15 -12.84 4.20
CA ASP A 8 1.83 -13.79 5.08
C ASP A 8 3.22 -14.18 4.52
N ARG A 9 3.37 -14.34 3.20
CA ARG A 9 4.68 -14.64 2.58
C ARG A 9 5.65 -13.47 2.69
N ILE A 10 5.20 -12.26 2.40
CA ILE A 10 6.03 -11.04 2.49
C ILE A 10 6.50 -10.85 3.94
N VAL A 11 5.59 -11.00 4.90
CA VAL A 11 5.88 -10.78 6.32
C VAL A 11 6.83 -11.85 6.86
N ASN A 12 6.58 -13.12 6.55
CA ASN A 12 7.47 -14.21 6.94
C ASN A 12 8.87 -14.06 6.31
N PHE A 13 8.98 -13.56 5.07
CA PHE A 13 10.28 -13.29 4.45
C PHE A 13 11.15 -12.38 5.32
N TYR A 14 10.56 -11.34 5.91
CA TYR A 14 11.28 -10.41 6.77
C TYR A 14 11.51 -10.95 8.19
N ILE A 15 10.53 -11.66 8.77
CA ILE A 15 10.66 -12.30 10.10
C ILE A 15 11.79 -13.33 10.09
N ASP A 16 11.85 -14.18 9.07
CA ASP A 16 12.87 -15.22 8.93
C ASP A 16 14.30 -14.64 8.85
N ARG A 17 14.42 -13.36 8.51
CA ARG A 17 15.68 -12.60 8.42
C ARG A 17 15.96 -11.75 9.65
N GLY A 18 15.09 -11.79 10.66
CA GLY A 18 15.23 -11.00 11.89
C GLY A 18 15.08 -9.49 11.66
N ILE A 19 14.44 -9.10 10.55
CA ILE A 19 14.22 -7.70 10.19
C ILE A 19 13.03 -7.15 10.99
N TYR A 20 12.00 -7.98 11.22
CA TYR A 20 10.75 -7.57 11.87
C TYR A 20 10.23 -8.59 12.88
N ASP A 21 9.36 -8.09 13.77
CA ASP A 21 8.51 -8.87 14.67
C ASP A 21 7.03 -8.58 14.33
N MET A 22 6.18 -9.61 14.41
CA MET A 22 4.73 -9.48 14.26
C MET A 22 4.10 -8.56 15.30
N SER A 23 4.76 -8.29 16.43
CA SER A 23 4.30 -7.34 17.45
C SER A 23 4.05 -5.92 16.90
N ALA A 24 4.71 -5.56 15.80
CA ALA A 24 4.58 -4.25 15.18
C ALA A 24 3.21 -4.04 14.48
N LEU A 25 2.51 -5.12 14.14
CA LEU A 25 1.24 -5.09 13.41
C LEU A 25 0.05 -5.19 14.37
N ASN A 26 -0.90 -4.26 14.25
CA ASN A 26 -2.15 -4.35 15.00
C ASN A 26 -2.98 -5.55 14.53
N SER A 27 -3.70 -6.18 15.46
CA SER A 27 -4.69 -7.21 15.14
C SER A 27 -5.64 -6.75 14.04
N GLY A 28 -6.00 -7.67 13.14
CA GLY A 28 -6.96 -7.40 12.08
C GLY A 28 -8.35 -7.13 12.64
N LEU A 29 -9.11 -6.33 11.91
CA LEU A 29 -10.50 -5.98 12.24
C LEU A 29 -11.46 -7.03 11.69
N THR A 30 -12.61 -7.20 12.31
CA THR A 30 -13.71 -7.95 11.70
C THR A 30 -14.29 -7.19 10.50
N LEU A 31 -14.94 -7.90 9.58
CA LEU A 31 -15.60 -7.27 8.43
C LEU A 31 -16.69 -6.27 8.85
N GLU A 32 -17.39 -6.57 9.95
CA GLU A 32 -18.39 -5.68 10.57
C GLU A 32 -17.74 -4.38 11.07
N GLU A 33 -16.64 -4.48 11.82
CA GLU A 33 -15.90 -3.29 12.28
C GLU A 33 -15.38 -2.42 11.13
N ILE A 34 -14.89 -3.03 10.05
CA ILE A 34 -14.43 -2.31 8.86
C ILE A 34 -15.62 -1.60 8.21
N HIS A 35 -16.72 -2.33 7.99
CA HIS A 35 -17.92 -1.80 7.36
C HIS A 35 -18.53 -0.63 8.15
N ASP A 36 -18.70 -0.78 9.47
CA ASP A 36 -19.27 0.26 10.33
C ASP A 36 -18.46 1.55 10.29
N LYS A 37 -17.13 1.44 10.28
CA LYS A 37 -16.22 2.61 10.23
C LYS A 37 -16.38 3.37 8.92
N ILE A 38 -16.47 2.68 7.78
CA ILE A 38 -16.47 3.33 6.46
C ILE A 38 -17.87 3.74 5.98
N THR A 39 -18.94 3.08 6.41
CA THR A 39 -20.32 3.38 6.00
C THR A 39 -20.71 4.81 6.35
N SER A 40 -20.23 5.33 7.49
CA SER A 40 -20.43 6.72 7.91
C SER A 40 -19.86 7.76 6.92
N LEU A 41 -18.91 7.36 6.07
CA LEU A 41 -18.22 8.21 5.11
C LEU A 41 -18.89 8.20 3.72
N GLY A 42 -19.87 7.31 3.50
CA GLY A 42 -20.52 7.13 2.21
C GLY A 42 -19.60 6.57 1.12
N ILE A 43 -18.54 5.83 1.51
CA ILE A 43 -17.59 5.21 0.60
C ILE A 43 -17.77 3.69 0.59
N ASN A 44 -17.34 3.05 -0.50
CA ASN A 44 -17.28 1.59 -0.61
C ASN A 44 -15.84 1.16 -0.83
N PHE A 45 -15.41 0.14 -0.09
CA PHE A 45 -14.09 -0.44 -0.27
C PHE A 45 -14.09 -1.53 -1.33
N PRO A 46 -13.04 -1.64 -2.16
CA PRO A 46 -12.81 -2.85 -2.92
C PRO A 46 -12.54 -4.01 -1.96
N GLN A 47 -12.83 -5.24 -2.40
CA GLN A 47 -12.63 -6.47 -1.61
C GLN A 47 -11.23 -6.55 -1.02
N ASP A 48 -10.22 -6.12 -1.79
CA ASP A 48 -8.82 -6.09 -1.39
C ASP A 48 -8.57 -5.32 -0.09
N LEU A 49 -9.27 -4.20 0.14
CA LEU A 49 -9.12 -3.42 1.37
C LEU A 49 -9.79 -4.09 2.57
N TYR A 50 -10.92 -4.77 2.36
CA TYR A 50 -11.51 -5.60 3.42
C TYR A 50 -10.55 -6.72 3.82
N GLU A 51 -9.91 -7.39 2.86
CA GLU A 51 -8.93 -8.45 3.13
C GLU A 51 -7.69 -7.92 3.85
N LEU A 52 -7.17 -6.76 3.43
CA LEU A 52 -6.02 -6.11 4.05
C LEU A 52 -6.28 -5.77 5.52
N TYR A 53 -7.37 -5.04 5.80
CA TYR A 53 -7.69 -4.62 7.17
C TYR A 53 -8.20 -5.76 8.06
N ASN A 54 -8.77 -6.81 7.47
CA ASN A 54 -9.12 -8.03 8.20
C ASN A 54 -7.88 -8.86 8.55
N TRP A 55 -6.82 -8.77 7.75
CA TRP A 55 -5.55 -9.39 8.06
C TRP A 55 -4.85 -8.67 9.22
N ARG A 56 -4.59 -7.36 9.07
CA ARG A 56 -3.99 -6.51 10.11
C ARG A 56 -4.49 -5.07 9.99
N ASN A 57 -4.60 -4.36 11.12
CA ASN A 57 -5.04 -2.96 11.14
C ASN A 57 -3.87 -1.97 11.15
N GLY A 58 -2.98 -2.07 10.16
CA GLY A 58 -1.81 -1.22 10.07
C GLY A 58 -0.82 -1.36 11.24
N PHE A 59 0.05 -0.36 11.35
CA PHE A 59 1.13 -0.34 12.35
C PHE A 59 0.75 0.19 13.70
N ASN A 60 1.39 -0.39 14.71
CA ASN A 60 1.50 0.25 16.00
C ASN A 60 2.51 1.40 15.89
N VAL A 61 2.04 2.61 16.16
CA VAL A 61 2.78 3.89 16.00
C VAL A 61 4.03 3.98 16.90
N TYR A 62 4.20 3.04 17.83
CA TYR A 62 5.30 3.00 18.79
C TYR A 62 6.46 2.09 18.39
N GLU A 63 6.33 1.30 17.32
CA GLU A 63 7.43 0.44 16.85
C GLU A 63 7.95 0.93 15.50
N PRO A 64 9.24 1.28 15.41
CA PRO A 64 9.83 1.68 14.13
C PRO A 64 9.87 0.45 13.20
N GLY A 65 9.08 0.49 12.13
CA GLY A 65 9.61 0.03 10.85
C GLY A 65 9.02 -1.20 10.18
N PHE A 66 7.84 -1.75 10.52
CA PHE A 66 7.22 -2.62 9.51
C PHE A 66 6.76 -1.72 8.35
N ASP A 67 7.15 -2.11 7.15
CA ASP A 67 6.99 -1.38 5.92
C ASP A 67 6.52 -2.45 4.94
N LEU A 68 5.28 -2.38 4.46
CA LEU A 68 4.75 -3.42 3.56
C LEU A 68 5.61 -3.48 2.28
N TRP A 69 6.10 -2.31 1.89
CA TRP A 69 7.11 -2.02 0.87
C TRP A 69 8.15 -1.10 1.53
N PRO A 70 9.45 -1.15 1.16
CA PRO A 70 10.50 -0.35 1.80
C PRO A 70 10.11 1.12 2.04
N SER A 71 10.22 1.60 3.28
CA SER A 71 9.90 2.98 3.68
C SER A 71 8.41 3.37 3.61
N VAL A 72 7.50 2.40 3.42
CA VAL A 72 6.06 2.61 3.27
C VAL A 72 5.25 2.04 4.44
N SER A 73 4.70 2.93 5.25
CA SER A 73 3.87 2.65 6.41
C SER A 73 2.41 2.36 6.04
N PHE A 74 1.91 1.17 6.43
CA PHE A 74 0.51 0.77 6.37
C PHE A 74 -0.27 1.39 7.54
N LEU A 75 -1.21 2.26 7.20
CA LEU A 75 -1.98 3.00 8.19
C LEU A 75 -3.05 2.14 8.85
N PRO A 76 -3.21 2.23 10.19
CA PRO A 76 -4.45 1.80 10.83
C PRO A 76 -5.65 2.50 10.20
N LEU A 77 -6.78 1.79 10.08
CA LEU A 77 -7.96 2.27 9.38
C LEU A 77 -8.46 3.61 9.93
N GLU A 78 -8.37 3.83 11.25
CA GLU A 78 -8.72 5.10 11.89
C GLU A 78 -7.86 6.26 11.39
N LYS A 79 -6.56 6.03 11.21
CA LYS A 79 -5.63 7.03 10.70
C LYS A 79 -5.85 7.28 9.20
N ALA A 80 -6.10 6.23 8.43
CA ALA A 80 -6.48 6.32 7.01
C ALA A 80 -7.78 7.11 6.80
N ILE A 81 -8.81 6.85 7.61
CA ILE A 81 -10.07 7.60 7.60
C ILE A 81 -9.84 9.07 7.96
N LYS A 82 -9.01 9.35 8.96
CA LYS A 82 -8.67 10.73 9.34
C LYS A 82 -7.94 11.46 8.21
N ASP A 83 -6.97 10.83 7.57
CA ASP A 83 -6.26 11.40 6.42
C ASP A 83 -7.23 11.65 5.25
N TYR A 84 -8.08 10.67 4.94
CA TYR A 84 -9.10 10.80 3.90
C TYR A 84 -10.02 12.00 4.14
N THR A 85 -10.61 12.08 5.33
CA THR A 85 -11.59 13.13 5.67
C THR A 85 -10.98 14.52 5.80
N SER A 86 -9.69 14.63 6.15
CA SER A 86 -9.03 15.92 6.41
C SER A 86 -8.27 16.45 5.20
N VAL A 87 -7.70 15.55 4.40
CA VAL A 87 -6.75 15.87 3.33
C VAL A 87 -7.30 15.41 2.00
N THR A 88 -7.31 14.10 1.74
CA THR A 88 -7.45 13.63 0.36
C THR A 88 -8.84 13.83 -0.19
N LYS A 89 -9.91 13.74 0.61
CA LYS A 89 -11.27 14.03 0.13
C LYS A 89 -11.44 15.45 -0.43
N ASN A 90 -10.67 16.42 0.06
CA ASN A 90 -10.73 17.80 -0.44
C ASN A 90 -9.83 18.03 -1.65
N MET A 91 -8.78 17.21 -1.82
CA MET A 91 -7.77 17.37 -2.87
C MET A 91 -8.05 16.46 -4.08
N TYR A 92 -8.50 15.24 -3.81
CA TYR A 92 -8.68 14.14 -4.76
C TYR A 92 -9.97 13.37 -4.45
N ASP A 93 -11.00 13.61 -5.25
CA ASP A 93 -12.26 12.89 -5.11
C ASP A 93 -12.05 11.37 -5.21
N ASN A 94 -12.49 10.64 -4.19
CA ASN A 94 -12.47 9.16 -4.12
C ASN A 94 -11.10 8.48 -3.99
N LEU A 95 -10.00 9.21 -3.75
CA LEU A 95 -8.71 8.58 -3.44
C LEU A 95 -8.55 8.42 -1.93
N PHE A 96 -8.44 7.17 -1.47
CA PHE A 96 -8.34 6.81 -0.06
C PHE A 96 -6.94 6.36 0.30
N THR A 97 -6.23 7.12 1.13
CA THR A 97 -4.86 6.79 1.58
C THR A 97 -4.84 5.51 2.40
N VAL A 98 -4.05 4.53 1.97
CA VAL A 98 -3.85 3.26 2.69
C VAL A 98 -2.43 3.17 3.23
N PHE A 99 -1.47 3.66 2.45
CA PHE A 99 -0.07 3.70 2.85
C PHE A 99 0.51 5.10 2.76
N LEU A 100 1.46 5.40 3.65
CA LEU A 100 2.25 6.61 3.65
C LEU A 100 3.71 6.27 3.57
N GLU A 101 4.40 6.91 2.63
CA GLU A 101 5.82 7.09 2.70
C GLU A 101 6.06 8.46 3.32
N ASN A 102 6.76 8.48 4.45
CA ASN A 102 6.97 9.70 5.22
C ASN A 102 5.62 10.27 5.74
N ASP A 103 5.58 11.57 6.06
CA ASP A 103 4.33 12.23 6.49
C ASP A 103 3.56 12.89 5.31
N SER A 104 4.07 12.78 4.07
CA SER A 104 3.54 13.51 2.92
C SER A 104 3.16 12.64 1.72
N ASP A 105 3.87 11.55 1.48
CA ASP A 105 3.78 10.86 0.19
C ASP A 105 2.78 9.71 0.31
N ARG A 106 1.75 9.73 -0.53
CA ARG A 106 0.54 8.91 -0.32
C ARG A 106 0.39 7.86 -1.37
N TYR A 107 0.17 6.63 -0.93
CA TYR A 107 -0.36 5.56 -1.76
C TYR A 107 -1.86 5.40 -1.46
N MET A 108 -2.67 5.78 -2.44
CA MET A 108 -4.11 5.89 -2.30
C MET A 108 -4.82 4.89 -3.21
N VAL A 109 -5.84 4.23 -2.69
CA VAL A 109 -6.71 3.36 -3.48
C VAL A 109 -7.87 4.16 -4.05
N ASN A 110 -8.12 4.01 -5.35
CA ASN A 110 -9.25 4.64 -5.99
C ASN A 110 -10.57 3.92 -5.66
N LEU A 111 -11.51 4.64 -5.08
CA LEU A 111 -12.84 4.16 -4.71
C LEU A 111 -13.92 4.53 -5.72
N ALA A 112 -13.60 5.30 -6.76
CA ALA A 112 -14.54 5.65 -7.82
C ALA A 112 -14.85 4.41 -8.67
N SER A 113 -16.13 4.20 -8.99
CA SER A 113 -16.53 3.14 -9.90
C SER A 113 -15.97 3.36 -11.31
N GLY A 114 -15.60 2.27 -11.98
CA GLY A 114 -15.06 2.30 -13.35
C GLY A 114 -13.80 1.44 -13.47
N ASP A 115 -13.07 1.65 -14.55
CA ASP A 115 -11.90 0.84 -14.93
C ASP A 115 -10.71 1.00 -13.97
N ASP A 116 -10.67 2.11 -13.21
CA ASP A 116 -9.62 2.41 -12.24
C ASP A 116 -10.01 2.04 -10.80
N TYR A 117 -11.20 1.46 -10.57
CA TYR A 117 -11.62 1.05 -9.23
C TYR A 117 -10.65 0.05 -8.62
N GLY A 118 -10.12 0.37 -7.43
CA GLY A 118 -9.15 -0.46 -6.72
C GLY A 118 -7.69 -0.28 -7.16
N LYS A 119 -7.39 0.53 -8.19
CA LYS A 119 -6.00 0.89 -8.54
C LYS A 119 -5.35 1.71 -7.44
N ILE A 120 -4.03 1.61 -7.33
CA ILE A 120 -3.22 2.39 -6.39
C ILE A 120 -2.59 3.56 -7.12
N PHE A 121 -2.85 4.75 -6.61
CA PHE A 121 -2.28 6.02 -7.05
C PHE A 121 -1.20 6.46 -6.07
N TYR A 122 -0.12 7.05 -6.59
CA TYR A 122 0.94 7.63 -5.81
C TYR A 122 0.95 9.16 -5.97
N ASP A 123 0.92 9.87 -4.84
CA ASP A 123 1.07 11.32 -4.77
C ASP A 123 2.45 11.66 -4.22
N CYS A 124 3.39 11.91 -5.11
CA CYS A 124 4.73 12.41 -4.81
C CYS A 124 5.26 13.22 -6.00
N PRO A 125 4.92 14.52 -6.11
CA PRO A 125 5.31 15.36 -7.24
C PRO A 125 6.81 15.33 -7.60
N PRO A 126 7.76 15.27 -6.63
CA PRO A 126 9.18 15.15 -6.97
C PRO A 126 9.56 13.88 -7.72
N ILE A 127 8.83 12.78 -7.52
CA ILE A 127 9.08 11.49 -8.18
C ILE A 127 8.22 11.36 -9.44
N THR A 128 6.93 11.67 -9.35
CA THR A 128 6.00 11.50 -10.47
C THR A 128 6.15 12.57 -11.54
N LEU A 129 6.79 13.71 -11.21
CA LEU A 129 6.90 14.89 -12.07
C LEU A 129 5.52 15.42 -12.51
N THR A 130 4.50 15.22 -11.68
CA THR A 130 3.12 15.65 -11.89
C THR A 130 2.58 16.39 -10.67
N GLU A 131 1.63 17.31 -10.87
CA GLU A 131 0.89 17.97 -9.77
C GLU A 131 -0.29 17.14 -9.25
N TYR A 132 -0.57 15.98 -9.87
CA TYR A 132 -1.68 15.10 -9.53
C TYR A 132 -1.19 13.67 -9.27
N PRO A 133 -1.90 12.90 -8.43
CA PRO A 133 -1.58 11.50 -8.20
C PRO A 133 -1.62 10.69 -9.49
N VAL A 134 -0.69 9.74 -9.65
CA VAL A 134 -0.57 8.90 -10.85
C VAL A 134 -0.75 7.43 -10.47
N SER A 135 -1.43 6.65 -11.31
CA SER A 135 -1.60 5.21 -11.04
C SER A 135 -0.24 4.48 -11.13
N ILE A 136 0.15 3.80 -10.05
CA ILE A 136 1.44 3.11 -9.92
C ILE A 136 1.30 1.59 -9.80
N PHE A 137 0.14 1.10 -9.31
CA PHE A 137 -0.20 -0.31 -9.31
C PHE A 137 -1.63 -0.55 -9.80
N ASP A 138 -1.83 -1.66 -10.50
CA ASP A 138 -3.13 -2.03 -11.08
C ASP A 138 -4.13 -2.51 -10.03
N SER A 139 -3.65 -3.02 -8.89
CA SER A 139 -4.44 -3.35 -7.70
C SER A 139 -3.54 -3.61 -6.50
N LEU A 140 -4.12 -3.79 -5.32
CA LEU A 140 -3.37 -4.25 -4.14
C LEU A 140 -2.80 -5.65 -4.34
N GLU A 141 -3.56 -6.60 -4.92
CA GLU A 141 -3.00 -7.93 -5.24
C GLU A 141 -1.75 -7.79 -6.12
N LYS A 142 -1.78 -6.93 -7.15
CA LYS A 142 -0.64 -6.73 -8.06
C LYS A 142 0.55 -6.07 -7.37
N ALA A 143 0.32 -5.08 -6.52
CA ALA A 143 1.37 -4.47 -5.70
C ALA A 143 2.06 -5.52 -4.81
N LEU A 144 1.28 -6.40 -4.18
CA LEU A 144 1.82 -7.46 -3.32
C LEU A 144 2.57 -8.54 -4.10
N VAL A 145 2.07 -8.95 -5.26
CA VAL A 145 2.77 -9.90 -6.15
C VAL A 145 4.11 -9.31 -6.59
N THR A 146 4.11 -8.04 -6.97
CA THR A 146 5.32 -7.30 -7.37
C THR A 146 6.33 -7.27 -6.23
N GLN A 147 5.90 -6.87 -5.02
CA GLN A 147 6.76 -6.83 -3.83
C GLN A 147 7.39 -8.19 -3.53
N LEU A 148 6.57 -9.25 -3.56
CA LEU A 148 7.04 -10.60 -3.28
C LEU A 148 8.08 -11.06 -4.31
N GLU A 149 7.85 -10.80 -5.60
CA GLU A 149 8.84 -11.13 -6.64
C GLU A 149 10.15 -10.35 -6.45
N CYS A 150 10.07 -9.06 -6.11
CA CYS A 150 11.26 -8.26 -5.82
C CYS A 150 12.06 -8.81 -4.63
N LEU A 151 11.38 -9.25 -3.56
CA LEU A 151 12.03 -9.89 -2.41
C LEU A 151 12.69 -11.23 -2.79
N GLU A 152 12.00 -12.05 -3.58
CA GLU A 152 12.50 -13.37 -4.00
C GLU A 152 13.68 -13.29 -4.95
N LYS A 153 13.73 -12.26 -5.80
CA LYS A 153 14.84 -11.99 -6.72
C LYS A 153 16.01 -11.24 -6.07
N GLY A 154 15.84 -10.73 -4.84
CA GLY A 154 16.86 -9.91 -4.20
C GLY A 154 17.04 -8.53 -4.85
N ILE A 155 15.98 -7.98 -5.44
CA ILE A 155 15.97 -6.64 -6.05
C ILE A 155 16.16 -5.56 -4.99
N TYR A 156 15.77 -5.83 -3.75
CA TYR A 156 16.04 -4.93 -2.63
C TYR A 156 17.40 -5.23 -2.01
N ILE A 157 18.27 -4.23 -2.00
CA ILE A 157 19.53 -4.22 -1.26
C ILE A 157 19.34 -3.48 0.06
N PHE A 158 19.98 -3.95 1.13
CA PHE A 158 19.98 -3.24 2.41
C PHE A 158 21.19 -2.32 2.47
N ASP A 159 20.96 -1.01 2.45
CA ASP A 159 21.98 0.03 2.48
C ASP A 159 21.63 1.09 3.53
N ASP A 160 22.62 1.48 4.34
CA ASP A 160 22.49 2.44 5.45
C ASP A 160 21.23 2.28 6.33
N GLY A 161 20.90 1.04 6.69
CA GLY A 161 19.75 0.75 7.55
C GLY A 161 18.39 0.77 6.83
N ARG A 162 18.35 0.86 5.50
CA ARG A 162 17.14 0.91 4.69
C ARG A 162 17.21 -0.06 3.51
N PHE A 163 16.05 -0.49 3.02
CA PHE A 163 15.97 -1.20 1.76
C PHE A 163 15.93 -0.22 0.60
N VAL A 164 16.81 -0.41 -0.38
CA VAL A 164 16.86 0.35 -1.64
C VAL A 164 16.66 -0.64 -2.78
N ALA A 165 15.86 -0.27 -3.77
CA ALA A 165 15.64 -1.11 -4.95
C ALA A 165 16.77 -0.93 -5.97
N THR A 166 17.15 -2.00 -6.68
CA THR A 166 17.93 -1.90 -7.91
C THR A 166 17.06 -1.45 -9.08
N ASP A 167 17.69 -1.01 -10.17
CA ASP A 167 16.99 -0.58 -11.40
C ASP A 167 16.09 -1.67 -12.01
N GLU A 168 16.35 -2.96 -11.72
CA GLU A 168 15.52 -4.10 -12.16
C GLU A 168 14.09 -4.06 -11.61
N ILE A 169 13.83 -3.25 -10.57
CA ILE A 169 12.49 -3.10 -10.00
C ILE A 169 11.47 -2.61 -11.04
N VAL A 170 11.88 -1.73 -11.94
CA VAL A 170 10.99 -1.11 -12.94
C VAL A 170 10.41 -2.18 -13.87
N ASP A 171 11.24 -3.14 -14.29
CA ASP A 171 10.79 -4.24 -15.16
C ASP A 171 9.80 -5.16 -14.43
N VAL A 172 10.04 -5.45 -13.15
CA VAL A 172 9.12 -6.28 -12.35
C VAL A 172 7.78 -5.56 -12.15
N ILE A 173 7.80 -4.25 -11.84
CA ILE A 173 6.56 -3.48 -11.67
C ILE A 173 5.78 -3.44 -12.99
N LYS A 174 6.43 -3.13 -14.13
CA LYS A 174 5.79 -3.11 -15.47
C LYS A 174 5.15 -4.44 -15.84
N ASN A 175 5.82 -5.56 -15.54
CA ASN A 175 5.31 -6.89 -15.86
C ASN A 175 4.02 -7.23 -15.09
N HIS A 176 3.90 -6.80 -13.84
CA HIS A 176 2.71 -7.07 -13.01
C HIS A 176 1.63 -6.02 -13.12
N ASN A 177 1.99 -4.78 -13.49
CA ASN A 177 1.12 -3.60 -13.50
C ASN A 177 1.14 -2.90 -14.87
N PRO A 178 0.79 -3.61 -15.97
CA PRO A 178 0.87 -3.06 -17.32
C PRO A 178 -0.10 -1.89 -17.56
N ASN A 179 -1.08 -1.67 -16.68
CA ASN A 179 -2.02 -0.56 -16.81
C ASN A 179 -1.66 0.67 -15.97
N SER A 180 -0.55 0.64 -15.22
CA SER A 180 -0.02 1.79 -14.48
C SER A 180 0.35 2.91 -15.45
N ASP A 181 -0.12 4.13 -15.17
CA ASP A 181 0.22 5.29 -15.99
C ASP A 181 1.66 5.75 -15.80
N PHE A 182 2.19 5.60 -14.58
CA PHE A 182 3.54 6.04 -14.25
C PHE A 182 4.60 5.29 -15.08
N TYR A 183 4.48 3.97 -15.19
CA TYR A 183 5.48 3.15 -15.90
C TYR A 183 5.23 3.00 -17.41
N LYS A 184 4.23 3.67 -17.99
CA LYS A 184 3.96 3.60 -19.45
C LYS A 184 5.04 4.26 -20.31
N TYR A 185 5.75 5.24 -19.76
CA TYR A 185 6.69 6.10 -20.50
C TYR A 185 8.13 6.03 -19.98
N GLU A 186 8.37 5.30 -18.91
CA GLU A 186 9.69 4.95 -18.38
C GLU A 186 10.38 3.87 -19.24
#